data_AF-A0A0F9IH40-F1
#
_entry.id   AF-A0A0F9IH40-F1
#
_cell.length_a   1.000
_cell.length_b   1.000
_cell.length_c   1.000
_cell.angle_alpha   90.00
_cell.angle_beta   90.00
_cell.angle_gamma   90.00
#
_symmetry.space_group_name_H-M   'P 1'
#
loop_
_entity.id
_entity.type
_entity.pdbx_description
1 polymer ?
#
loop_
_entity_poly.entity_id
_entity_poly.type
_entity_poly.pdbx_seq_one_letter_code
_entity_poly.pdbx_strand_id
1 'polypeptide(L)'
;MKTKILLFTILCSSVLAAVKPAMLSFNKGEVSPLLLLRSDFEGYDNSCKTLQNMLPLSQGPVMRRPGTYFIKEVKDSSKKVRLIPFEYAKTDAYIIEMGDEYMRFYRDGGQILDFDGSEDLSAVGSIVAHWKLNDDAATTVVVDADGATHNGTASANTNTFNADGVTNGALDMDGLHYASATDSIDFTFDDSAADAFSIMAWVYVVAFNQSQTIISKWDETTGSQAREWRIFLNSQEQLRFLLYDESANTFVSRFTDSPLSAGWNFIVGTYDGRGGENAYEGINLYVNSIAVDMTRHFSLTYVAMENTNANVIIGAHVNTSGNEGDFWQDKLDNIAV
;
A
#
# COMPACT_ATOMS: atom_id res chain seq x y z
N MET A 1 66.92 20.85 96.01
CA MET A 1 66.92 20.16 94.71
C MET A 1 65.50 19.70 94.44
N LYS A 2 64.69 20.38 93.60
CA LYS A 2 64.58 20.20 92.13
C LYS A 2 64.77 18.71 91.78
N THR A 3 63.72 18.01 91.34
CA THR A 3 63.25 18.08 89.94
C THR A 3 61.76 17.73 89.83
N LYS A 4 61.00 18.63 89.20
CA LYS A 4 59.63 18.37 88.72
C LYS A 4 59.74 17.54 87.43
N ILE A 5 59.09 16.38 87.36
CA ILE A 5 58.85 15.67 86.10
C ILE A 5 57.38 15.92 85.75
N LEU A 6 57.20 16.75 84.72
CA LEU A 6 55.93 17.08 84.09
C LEU A 6 55.63 15.96 83.09
N LEU A 7 54.69 15.06 83.39
CA LEU A 7 54.24 14.05 82.44
C LEU A 7 53.12 14.64 81.58
N PHE A 8 53.45 14.96 80.33
CA PHE A 8 52.54 15.50 79.33
C PHE A 8 51.53 14.41 78.92
N THR A 9 50.31 14.46 79.43
CA THR A 9 49.20 13.67 78.88
C THR A 9 48.85 14.23 77.51
N ILE A 10 49.33 13.56 76.46
CA ILE A 10 48.87 13.75 75.09
C ILE A 10 47.43 13.23 75.05
N LEU A 11 46.45 14.14 75.20
CA LEU A 11 45.10 13.90 74.72
C LEU A 11 45.21 13.78 73.20
N CYS A 12 45.33 12.55 72.72
CA CYS A 12 44.99 12.22 71.34
C CYS A 12 43.49 12.45 71.21
N SER A 13 43.09 13.68 70.86
CA SER A 13 41.77 13.91 70.30
C SER A 13 41.76 13.18 68.95
N SER A 14 41.32 11.93 68.95
CA SER A 14 40.88 11.30 67.71
C SER A 14 39.73 12.15 67.21
N VAL A 15 40.03 13.04 66.27
CA VAL A 15 39.01 13.55 65.37
C VAL A 15 38.56 12.31 64.60
N LEU A 16 37.47 11.67 65.04
CA LEU A 16 36.71 10.83 64.13
C LEU A 16 36.26 11.77 63.02
N ALA A 17 37.04 11.83 61.95
CA ALA A 17 36.51 12.35 60.69
C ALA A 17 35.24 11.54 60.44
N ALA A 18 34.10 12.21 60.31
CA ALA A 18 32.86 11.57 59.93
C ALA A 18 33.04 11.00 58.53
N VAL A 19 33.55 9.77 58.45
CA VAL A 19 33.60 9.00 57.23
C VAL A 19 32.16 8.61 56.97
N LYS A 20 31.52 9.29 56.03
CA LYS A 20 30.28 8.78 55.48
C LYS A 20 30.59 7.39 54.91
N PRO A 21 29.92 6.32 55.36
CA PRO A 21 30.16 4.99 54.82
C PRO A 21 29.99 5.07 53.29
N ALA A 22 30.91 4.44 52.56
CA ALA A 22 30.78 4.34 51.12
C ALA A 22 29.48 3.58 50.81
N MET A 23 28.63 4.13 49.96
CA MET A 23 27.42 3.44 49.51
C MET A 23 27.86 2.29 48.60
N LEU A 24 27.88 1.07 49.13
CA LEU A 24 28.39 -0.12 48.44
C LEU A 24 27.39 -0.69 47.42
N SER A 25 26.09 -0.45 47.62
CA SER A 25 25.03 -0.93 46.74
C SER A 25 23.77 -0.09 46.88
N PHE A 26 23.12 0.26 45.78
CA PHE A 26 21.87 1.01 45.76
C PHE A 26 20.78 0.23 44.98
N ASN A 27 20.29 -0.84 45.62
CA ASN A 27 19.39 -1.82 45.01
C ASN A 27 18.02 -1.95 45.71
N LYS A 28 17.67 -1.05 46.64
CA LYS A 28 16.41 -1.11 47.42
C LYS A 28 15.36 -0.05 47.08
N GLY A 29 15.68 0.92 46.22
CA GLY A 29 14.71 1.87 45.67
C GLY A 29 14.31 3.00 46.61
N GLU A 30 13.07 3.48 46.49
CA GLU A 30 12.50 4.53 47.34
C GLU A 30 11.95 3.95 48.64
N VAL A 31 12.42 4.46 49.79
CA VAL A 31 11.97 4.03 51.11
C VAL A 31 10.65 4.73 51.48
N SER A 32 9.73 3.99 52.10
CA SER A 32 8.49 4.57 52.62
C SER A 32 8.77 5.71 53.61
N PRO A 33 8.01 6.82 53.59
CA PRO A 33 8.18 7.92 54.53
C PRO A 33 8.17 7.51 56.01
N LEU A 34 7.46 6.43 56.36
CA LEU A 34 7.37 5.91 57.73
C LEU A 34 8.64 5.20 58.20
N LEU A 35 9.53 4.81 57.27
CA LEU A 35 10.77 4.10 57.54
C LEU A 35 12.02 5.00 57.43
N LEU A 36 11.83 6.31 57.13
CA LEU A 36 12.92 7.27 56.89
C LEU A 36 13.85 7.51 58.07
N LEU A 37 13.45 7.17 59.30
CA LEU A 37 14.28 7.32 60.50
C LEU A 37 14.62 5.98 61.14
N ARG A 38 14.28 4.88 60.47
CA ARG A 38 14.47 3.53 60.98
C ARG A 38 15.81 2.98 60.49
N SER A 39 16.90 3.43 61.10
CA SER A 39 18.26 3.02 60.72
C SER A 39 18.54 1.52 60.94
N ASP A 40 17.73 0.82 61.74
CA ASP A 40 17.78 -0.64 61.92
C ASP A 40 17.09 -1.43 60.80
N PHE A 41 16.42 -0.76 59.86
CA PHE A 41 15.76 -1.42 58.74
C PHE A 41 16.79 -2.03 57.75
N GLU A 42 16.63 -3.32 57.47
CA GLU A 42 17.47 -4.03 56.52
C GLU A 42 17.28 -3.46 55.11
N GLY A 43 18.25 -2.67 54.65
CA GLY A 43 18.21 -1.95 53.37
C GLY A 43 18.04 -0.43 53.49
N TYR A 44 18.01 0.13 54.70
CA TYR A 44 17.99 1.58 54.93
C TYR A 44 19.15 2.29 54.20
N ASP A 45 20.37 1.74 54.33
CA ASP A 45 21.57 2.30 53.69
C ASP A 45 21.63 2.09 52.16
N ASN A 46 20.81 1.19 51.62
CA ASN A 46 20.77 0.83 50.19
C ASN A 46 19.57 1.46 49.44
N SER A 47 18.81 2.32 50.12
CA SER A 47 17.59 2.98 49.63
C SER A 47 17.80 4.50 49.55
N CYS A 48 16.87 5.21 48.90
CA CYS A 48 16.82 6.67 48.95
C CYS A 48 15.44 7.17 49.39
N LYS A 49 15.41 8.45 49.76
CA LYS A 49 14.18 9.16 50.10
C LYS A 49 13.26 9.40 48.89
N THR A 50 13.81 9.53 47.69
CA THR A 50 13.04 9.87 46.48
C THR A 50 13.70 9.27 45.25
N LEU A 51 12.97 8.41 44.54
CA LEU A 51 13.40 7.78 43.30
C LEU A 51 12.29 7.88 42.25
N GLN A 52 12.40 8.88 41.36
CA GLN A 52 11.43 9.08 40.30
C GLN A 52 12.02 8.69 38.94
N ASN A 53 11.23 7.97 38.13
CA ASN A 53 11.61 7.55 36.77
C ASN A 53 12.96 6.81 36.68
N MET A 54 13.31 6.06 37.72
CA MET A 54 14.51 5.22 37.77
C MET A 54 14.15 3.81 38.24
N LEU A 55 14.92 2.83 37.78
CA LEU A 55 14.83 1.42 38.15
C LEU A 55 16.12 1.02 38.88
N PRO A 56 16.05 0.56 40.14
CA PRO A 56 17.21 0.00 40.83
C PRO A 56 17.64 -1.31 40.20
N LEU A 57 18.92 -1.44 39.88
CA LEU A 57 19.51 -2.66 39.37
C LEU A 57 20.02 -3.51 40.54
N SER A 58 19.94 -4.83 40.40
CA SER A 58 20.39 -5.76 41.44
C SER A 58 21.89 -5.61 41.75
N GLN A 59 22.68 -5.17 40.77
CA GLN A 59 24.13 -4.91 40.87
C GLN A 59 24.49 -3.64 41.64
N GLY A 60 23.50 -2.82 42.06
CA GLY A 60 23.72 -1.64 42.88
C GLY A 60 23.63 -0.27 42.21
N PRO A 61 23.70 -0.06 40.88
CA PRO A 61 23.37 1.23 40.29
C PRO A 61 21.86 1.38 40.04
N VAL A 62 21.41 2.59 39.73
CA VAL A 62 20.09 2.86 39.14
C VAL A 62 20.21 3.19 37.67
N MET A 63 19.25 2.73 36.87
CA MET A 63 19.09 3.17 35.49
C MET A 63 17.82 3.99 35.33
N ARG A 64 17.72 4.82 34.30
CA ARG A 64 16.47 5.51 33.97
C ARG A 64 15.42 4.47 33.54
N ARG A 65 14.17 4.67 33.94
CA ARG A 65 13.05 3.86 33.43
C ARG A 65 12.96 4.07 31.92
N PRO A 66 12.82 2.99 31.11
CA PRO A 66 12.54 3.14 29.70
C PRO A 66 11.33 4.05 29.48
N GLY A 67 11.46 5.02 28.58
CA GLY A 67 10.35 5.90 28.21
C GLY A 67 9.26 5.14 27.46
N THR A 68 8.11 5.78 27.30
CA THR A 68 7.10 5.34 26.34
C THR A 68 7.49 5.83 24.94
N TYR A 69 7.36 4.97 23.93
CA TYR A 69 7.49 5.35 22.54
C TYR A 69 6.09 5.49 21.91
N PHE A 70 5.87 6.55 21.13
CA PHE A 70 4.63 6.69 20.36
C PHE A 70 4.68 5.74 19.16
N ILE A 71 3.77 4.78 19.12
CA ILE A 71 3.69 3.83 18.00
C ILE A 71 2.71 4.34 16.94
N LYS A 72 1.46 4.60 17.32
CA LYS A 72 0.39 5.04 16.41
C LYS A 72 -0.78 5.63 17.19
N GLU A 73 -1.57 6.48 16.55
CA GLU A 73 -2.89 6.87 17.04
C GLU A 73 -3.87 5.69 16.90
N VAL A 74 -4.87 5.65 17.78
CA VAL A 74 -5.99 4.69 17.69
C VAL A 74 -6.76 4.85 16.38
N LYS A 75 -7.45 3.81 15.90
CA LYS A 75 -8.18 3.86 14.62
C LYS A 75 -9.20 5.01 14.55
N ASP A 76 -9.95 5.19 15.62
CA ASP A 76 -10.97 6.23 15.75
C ASP A 76 -10.84 6.87 17.13
N SER A 77 -10.23 8.06 17.16
CA SER A 77 -10.04 8.83 18.39
C SER A 77 -11.32 9.54 18.88
N SER A 78 -12.43 9.47 18.12
CA SER A 78 -13.75 9.94 18.55
C SER A 78 -14.43 8.98 19.54
N LYS A 79 -13.97 7.72 19.61
CA LYS A 79 -14.51 6.65 20.46
C LYS A 79 -13.53 6.25 21.53
N LYS A 80 -14.03 5.57 22.56
CA LYS A 80 -13.18 4.99 23.61
C LYS A 80 -12.51 3.73 23.07
N VAL A 81 -11.22 3.62 23.33
CA VAL A 81 -10.39 2.49 22.91
C VAL A 81 -9.66 1.92 24.12
N ARG A 82 -9.48 0.59 24.15
CA ARG A 82 -8.79 -0.12 25.22
C ARG A 82 -7.61 -0.91 24.67
N LEU A 83 -6.46 -0.79 25.31
CA LEU A 83 -5.32 -1.68 25.10
C LEU A 83 -5.40 -2.86 26.07
N ILE A 84 -5.28 -4.08 25.54
CA ILE A 84 -5.27 -5.32 26.30
C ILE A 84 -3.96 -6.06 26.01
N PRO A 85 -3.11 -6.30 27.01
CA PRO A 85 -1.94 -7.15 26.81
C PRO A 85 -2.39 -8.61 26.66
N PHE A 86 -1.81 -9.29 25.68
CA PHE A 86 -2.00 -10.71 25.44
C PHE A 86 -0.63 -11.40 25.39
N GLU A 87 -0.39 -12.35 26.27
CA GLU A 87 0.85 -13.12 26.33
C GLU A 87 0.49 -14.61 26.24
N TYR A 88 0.90 -15.24 25.14
CA TYR A 88 0.78 -16.69 24.97
C TYR A 88 2.03 -17.41 25.45
N ALA A 89 3.21 -16.85 25.14
CA ALA A 89 4.51 -17.32 25.59
C ALA A 89 5.47 -16.12 25.73
N LYS A 90 6.61 -16.33 26.39
CA LYS A 90 7.64 -15.27 26.56
C LYS A 90 8.13 -14.67 25.23
N THR A 91 8.06 -15.45 24.15
CA THR A 91 8.43 -15.02 22.80
C THR A 91 7.25 -14.42 22.04
N ASP A 92 6.01 -14.67 22.47
CA ASP A 92 4.78 -14.33 21.75
C ASP A 92 3.87 -13.51 22.66
N ALA A 93 4.22 -12.23 22.74
CA ALA A 93 3.48 -11.20 23.46
C ALA A 93 3.00 -10.12 22.48
N TYR A 94 1.74 -9.73 22.64
CA TYR A 94 1.06 -8.77 21.79
C TYR A 94 0.31 -7.74 22.65
N ILE A 95 0.10 -6.56 22.09
CA ILE A 95 -0.90 -5.60 22.59
C ILE A 95 -2.07 -5.61 21.61
N ILE A 96 -3.28 -5.83 22.13
CA ILE A 96 -4.52 -5.78 21.37
C ILE A 96 -5.17 -4.42 21.62
N GLU A 97 -5.35 -3.63 20.58
CA GLU A 97 -6.20 -2.44 20.60
C GLU A 97 -7.63 -2.86 20.25
N MET A 98 -8.55 -2.77 21.22
CA MET A 98 -9.98 -2.98 21.01
C MET A 98 -10.70 -1.63 20.99
N GLY A 99 -11.28 -1.30 19.85
CA GLY A 99 -12.17 -0.14 19.70
C GLY A 99 -13.56 -0.55 19.24
N ASP A 100 -14.36 0.42 18.83
CA ASP A 100 -15.74 0.21 18.38
C ASP A 100 -15.73 -0.60 17.07
N GLU A 101 -16.21 -1.85 17.12
CA GLU A 101 -16.27 -2.78 15.99
C GLU A 101 -14.92 -3.13 15.32
N TYR A 102 -13.78 -2.95 16.01
CA TYR A 102 -12.49 -3.37 15.47
C TYR A 102 -11.51 -3.86 16.54
N MET A 103 -10.54 -4.67 16.09
CA MET A 103 -9.36 -5.03 16.87
C MET A 103 -8.10 -4.84 16.01
N ARG A 104 -7.01 -4.36 16.61
CA ARG A 104 -5.68 -4.30 15.99
C ARG A 104 -4.65 -4.93 16.90
N PHE A 105 -3.62 -5.52 16.31
CA PHE A 105 -2.55 -6.21 17.03
C PHE A 105 -1.24 -5.44 16.90
N TYR A 106 -0.46 -5.42 17.96
CA TYR A 106 0.86 -4.78 18.01
C TYR A 106 1.88 -5.75 18.60
N ARG A 107 3.07 -5.79 18.00
CA ARG A 107 4.22 -6.60 18.44
C ARG A 107 5.51 -5.86 18.10
N ASP A 108 6.54 -6.03 18.94
CA ASP A 108 7.89 -5.49 18.70
C ASP A 108 7.95 -3.99 18.39
N GLY A 109 7.04 -3.19 18.97
CA GLY A 109 6.99 -1.74 18.80
C GLY A 109 6.26 -1.25 17.54
N GLY A 110 5.62 -2.14 16.78
CA GLY A 110 4.84 -1.81 15.59
C GLY A 110 3.42 -2.40 15.61
N GLN A 111 2.53 -1.84 14.79
CA GLN A 111 1.25 -2.47 14.48
C GLN A 111 1.51 -3.63 13.51
N ILE A 112 0.93 -4.79 13.79
CA ILE A 112 0.87 -5.88 12.82
C ILE A 112 -0.21 -5.51 11.80
N LEU A 113 0.22 -5.34 10.57
CA LEU A 113 -0.61 -5.12 9.40
C LEU A 113 -0.28 -6.26 8.44
N ASP A 114 -1.23 -7.17 8.21
CA ASP A 114 -1.35 -7.73 6.87
C ASP A 114 -2.31 -6.79 6.17
N PHE A 115 -1.78 -6.01 5.23
CA PHE A 115 -2.64 -5.61 4.12
C PHE A 115 -2.92 -6.92 3.39
N ASP A 116 -4.19 -7.31 3.29
CA ASP A 116 -4.55 -8.41 2.42
C ASP A 116 -4.26 -7.94 0.99
N GLY A 117 -3.14 -8.41 0.44
CA GLY A 117 -2.63 -7.99 -0.86
C GLY A 117 -1.52 -6.95 -0.82
N SER A 118 -0.50 -7.18 -1.65
CA SER A 118 0.51 -6.19 -2.04
C SER A 118 0.21 -5.76 -3.47
N GLU A 119 0.28 -4.46 -3.76
CA GLU A 119 0.34 -3.94 -5.14
C GLU A 119 1.69 -4.20 -5.80
N ASP A 120 2.62 -4.87 -5.11
CA ASP A 120 3.88 -5.30 -5.71
C ASP A 120 3.68 -6.56 -6.54
N LEU A 121 3.78 -6.39 -7.86
CA LEU A 121 3.71 -7.49 -8.81
C LEU A 121 5.09 -7.92 -9.31
N SER A 122 6.19 -7.48 -8.71
CA SER A 122 7.56 -7.83 -9.14
C SER A 122 7.87 -9.33 -9.14
N ALA A 123 7.05 -10.15 -8.46
CA ALA A 123 7.12 -11.60 -8.51
C ALA A 123 6.53 -12.21 -9.80
N VAL A 124 5.73 -11.46 -10.55
CA VAL A 124 5.19 -11.85 -11.86
C VAL A 124 6.23 -11.50 -12.92
N GLY A 125 6.96 -12.50 -13.43
CA GLY A 125 8.10 -12.28 -14.31
C GLY A 125 7.80 -11.92 -15.77
N SER A 126 6.54 -11.64 -16.12
CA SER A 126 6.08 -11.38 -17.48
C SER A 126 5.20 -10.13 -17.60
N ILE A 127 5.41 -9.16 -16.71
CA ILE A 127 4.73 -7.86 -16.78
C ILE A 127 5.38 -7.02 -17.86
N VAL A 128 4.54 -6.34 -18.64
CA VAL A 128 4.98 -5.35 -19.63
C VAL A 128 4.99 -3.95 -19.01
N ALA A 129 3.94 -3.63 -18.25
CA ALA A 129 3.83 -2.38 -17.50
C ALA A 129 2.85 -2.52 -16.35
N HIS A 130 3.09 -1.79 -15.26
CA HIS A 130 2.17 -1.72 -14.13
C HIS A 130 2.02 -0.29 -13.62
N TRP A 131 0.91 0.35 -13.96
CA TRP A 131 0.53 1.66 -13.40
C TRP A 131 -0.31 1.47 -12.16
N LYS A 132 0.26 1.80 -11.00
CA LYS A 132 -0.47 1.79 -9.73
C LYS A 132 -1.56 2.85 -9.67
N LEU A 133 -1.40 3.93 -10.44
CA LEU A 133 -2.31 5.08 -10.45
C LEU A 133 -2.49 5.68 -9.06
N ASN A 134 -1.46 5.66 -8.22
CA ASN A 134 -1.50 6.23 -6.88
C ASN A 134 -0.63 7.49 -6.75
N ASP A 135 -0.28 8.09 -7.89
CA ASP A 135 0.52 9.31 -7.97
C ASP A 135 -0.24 10.50 -7.36
N ASP A 136 0.41 11.23 -6.46
CA ASP A 136 -0.10 12.46 -5.81
C ASP A 136 1.01 13.51 -5.79
N ALA A 137 1.39 13.97 -6.99
CA ALA A 137 2.45 14.96 -7.16
C ALA A 137 1.98 16.10 -8.07
N ALA A 138 2.60 17.27 -7.91
CA ALA A 138 2.40 18.40 -8.81
C ALA A 138 3.17 18.20 -10.15
N THR A 139 2.99 17.05 -10.77
CA THR A 139 3.56 16.62 -12.04
C THR A 139 2.53 15.82 -12.82
N THR A 140 2.70 15.69 -14.13
CA THR A 140 1.86 14.85 -14.99
C THR A 140 2.41 13.43 -15.13
N VAL A 141 3.40 13.03 -14.34
CA VAL A 141 4.02 11.70 -14.49
C VAL A 141 3.16 10.68 -13.77
N VAL A 142 2.80 9.60 -14.48
CA VAL A 142 2.19 8.40 -13.90
C VAL A 142 3.22 7.29 -13.99
N VAL A 143 3.69 6.82 -12.84
CA VAL A 143 4.82 5.89 -12.81
C VAL A 143 4.39 4.48 -13.22
N ASP A 144 5.14 3.90 -14.15
CA ASP A 144 5.17 2.46 -14.36
C ASP A 144 6.05 1.84 -13.27
N ALA A 145 5.41 1.10 -12.36
CA ALA A 145 6.05 0.46 -11.23
C ALA A 145 6.96 -0.72 -11.63
N ASP A 146 6.86 -1.20 -12.88
CA ASP A 146 7.76 -2.22 -13.42
C ASP A 146 9.00 -1.59 -14.05
N GLY A 147 9.93 -1.14 -13.21
CA GLY A 147 11.21 -0.60 -13.67
C GLY A 147 11.12 0.76 -14.39
N ALA A 148 9.95 1.39 -14.44
CA ALA A 148 9.68 2.69 -15.08
C ALA A 148 10.01 2.71 -16.57
N THR A 149 9.72 1.61 -17.28
CA THR A 149 9.99 1.47 -18.72
C THR A 149 8.90 2.13 -19.56
N HIS A 150 7.67 2.15 -19.07
CA HIS A 150 6.49 2.66 -19.77
C HIS A 150 5.73 3.73 -18.95
N ASN A 151 6.44 4.68 -18.33
CA ASN A 151 5.79 5.79 -17.61
C ASN A 151 4.75 6.51 -18.47
N GLY A 152 3.59 6.77 -17.88
CA GLY A 152 2.52 7.53 -18.49
C GLY A 152 2.67 9.04 -18.28
N THR A 153 1.97 9.79 -19.12
CA THR A 153 1.73 11.23 -18.96
C THR A 153 0.23 11.47 -18.76
N ALA A 154 -0.13 11.95 -17.58
CA ALA A 154 -1.48 12.37 -17.24
C ALA A 154 -1.90 13.66 -17.94
N SER A 155 -3.21 13.78 -18.19
CA SER A 155 -3.86 14.98 -18.75
C SER A 155 -3.77 16.24 -17.86
N ALA A 156 -3.47 16.06 -16.57
CA ALA A 156 -3.31 17.11 -15.57
C ALA A 156 -2.27 16.69 -14.52
N ASN A 157 -1.94 17.56 -13.57
CA ASN A 157 -1.07 17.18 -12.45
C ASN A 157 -1.78 16.13 -11.57
N THR A 158 -1.10 15.05 -11.21
CA THR A 158 -1.74 13.90 -10.52
C THR A 158 -2.32 14.26 -9.16
N ASN A 159 -1.72 15.23 -8.45
CA ASN A 159 -2.27 15.78 -7.21
C ASN A 159 -3.57 16.60 -7.33
N THR A 160 -4.12 16.77 -8.53
CA THR A 160 -5.41 17.47 -8.73
C THR A 160 -6.58 16.53 -8.92
N PHE A 161 -6.32 15.22 -9.11
CA PHE A 161 -7.34 14.21 -9.35
C PHE A 161 -6.95 12.87 -8.71
N ASN A 162 -6.21 12.91 -7.60
CA ASN A 162 -5.94 11.74 -6.77
C ASN A 162 -7.13 11.45 -5.83
N ALA A 163 -7.32 10.19 -5.50
CA ALA A 163 -8.37 9.73 -4.60
C ALA A 163 -7.94 8.50 -3.79
N ASP A 164 -8.78 8.05 -2.86
CA ASP A 164 -8.56 6.80 -2.14
C ASP A 164 -8.78 5.60 -3.06
N GLY A 165 -7.77 4.73 -3.16
CA GLY A 165 -7.78 3.49 -3.93
C GLY A 165 -8.26 2.28 -3.13
N VAL A 166 -8.06 1.09 -3.70
CA VAL A 166 -8.44 -0.18 -3.05
C VAL A 166 -7.49 -0.53 -1.92
N THR A 167 -6.18 -0.29 -2.10
CA THR A 167 -5.19 -0.51 -1.04
C THR A 167 -4.42 0.74 -0.63
N ASN A 168 -4.22 1.70 -1.55
CA ASN A 168 -3.54 2.96 -1.28
C ASN A 168 -4.28 4.14 -1.94
N GLY A 169 -3.63 4.87 -2.84
CA GLY A 169 -4.26 5.91 -3.67
C GLY A 169 -4.73 5.35 -5.01
N ALA A 170 -5.58 6.11 -5.68
CA ALA A 170 -6.04 5.90 -7.05
C ALA A 170 -6.06 7.25 -7.79
N LEU A 171 -6.23 7.21 -9.11
CA LEU A 171 -6.53 8.41 -9.90
C LEU A 171 -8.02 8.38 -10.24
N ASP A 172 -8.71 9.48 -9.92
CA ASP A 172 -10.11 9.71 -10.27
C ASP A 172 -10.18 10.36 -11.65
N MET A 173 -10.64 9.59 -12.63
CA MET A 173 -10.74 10.08 -14.00
C MET A 173 -11.87 11.11 -14.15
N ASP A 174 -12.87 11.11 -13.28
CA ASP A 174 -14.01 12.06 -13.23
C ASP A 174 -14.63 12.37 -14.61
N GLY A 175 -14.64 11.39 -15.52
CA GLY A 175 -15.13 11.54 -16.88
C GLY A 175 -14.38 12.56 -17.74
N LEU A 176 -13.15 12.93 -17.36
CA LEU A 176 -12.37 14.02 -17.96
C LEU A 176 -10.89 13.67 -18.15
N HIS A 177 -10.30 13.00 -17.17
CA HIS A 177 -8.87 12.75 -17.09
C HIS A 177 -8.50 11.39 -17.68
N TYR A 178 -7.25 11.31 -18.10
CA TYR A 178 -6.62 10.11 -18.64
C TYR A 178 -5.11 10.18 -18.43
N ALA A 179 -4.43 9.06 -18.66
CA ALA A 179 -2.98 9.01 -18.77
C ALA A 179 -2.57 8.28 -20.06
N SER A 180 -1.54 8.76 -20.74
CA SER A 180 -1.03 8.15 -21.97
C SER A 180 0.41 7.68 -21.80
N ALA A 181 0.67 6.41 -22.09
CA ALA A 181 2.01 5.88 -22.30
C ALA A 181 2.30 5.83 -23.81
N THR A 182 3.50 6.23 -24.19
CA THR A 182 3.93 6.26 -25.59
C THR A 182 3.85 4.87 -26.22
N ASP A 183 3.49 4.83 -27.50
CA ASP A 183 3.55 3.63 -28.32
C ASP A 183 4.87 2.85 -28.15
N SER A 184 4.73 1.54 -27.96
CA SER A 184 5.81 0.56 -27.87
C SER A 184 5.31 -0.77 -28.44
N ILE A 185 6.23 -1.51 -29.07
CA ILE A 185 5.98 -2.87 -29.56
C ILE A 185 5.64 -3.83 -28.42
N ASP A 186 6.04 -3.52 -27.19
CA ASP A 186 5.79 -4.37 -26.03
C ASP A 186 4.28 -4.52 -25.71
N PHE A 187 3.44 -3.62 -26.26
CA PHE A 187 1.98 -3.65 -26.14
C PHE A 187 1.25 -4.23 -27.36
N THR A 188 1.99 -4.75 -28.35
CA THR A 188 1.42 -5.42 -29.51
C THR A 188 1.46 -6.93 -29.30
N PHE A 189 0.33 -7.58 -29.52
CA PHE A 189 0.14 -9.00 -29.31
C PHE A 189 -0.50 -9.62 -30.56
N ASP A 190 0.30 -10.05 -31.52
CA ASP A 190 -0.19 -10.59 -32.79
C ASP A 190 -0.33 -12.11 -32.79
N ASP A 191 -0.89 -12.68 -33.87
CA ASP A 191 -1.07 -14.13 -34.01
C ASP A 191 0.15 -14.87 -34.59
N SER A 192 1.18 -14.13 -34.99
CA SER A 192 2.37 -14.67 -35.65
C SER A 192 3.31 -15.38 -34.68
N ALA A 193 3.25 -15.03 -33.39
CA ALA A 193 4.01 -15.64 -32.30
C ALA A 193 3.14 -16.29 -31.22
N ALA A 194 1.81 -16.34 -31.38
CA ALA A 194 0.87 -16.74 -30.33
C ALA A 194 1.09 -15.93 -29.05
N ASP A 195 1.20 -14.60 -29.21
CA ASP A 195 1.49 -13.68 -28.13
C ASP A 195 0.25 -13.52 -27.24
N ALA A 196 0.14 -14.43 -26.27
CA ALA A 196 -0.86 -14.37 -25.24
C ALA A 196 -0.57 -13.21 -24.29
N PHE A 197 -1.62 -12.50 -23.87
CA PHE A 197 -1.50 -11.42 -22.91
C PHE A 197 -2.71 -11.36 -21.99
N SER A 198 -2.52 -10.67 -20.88
CA SER A 198 -3.58 -10.40 -19.93
C SER A 198 -3.57 -8.93 -19.58
N ILE A 199 -4.72 -8.39 -19.20
CA ILE A 199 -4.83 -7.07 -18.63
C ILE A 199 -5.62 -7.22 -17.34
N MET A 200 -5.13 -6.62 -16.26
CA MET A 200 -5.87 -6.51 -15.01
C MET A 200 -6.07 -5.05 -14.62
N ALA A 201 -7.13 -4.78 -13.89
CA ALA A 201 -7.40 -3.46 -13.34
C ALA A 201 -8.32 -3.55 -12.11
N TRP A 202 -8.16 -2.62 -11.18
CA TRP A 202 -9.23 -2.24 -10.26
C TRP A 202 -9.99 -1.05 -10.85
N VAL A 203 -11.31 -1.19 -10.94
CA VAL A 203 -12.17 -0.18 -11.56
C VAL A 203 -13.33 0.16 -10.64
N TYR A 204 -13.57 1.45 -10.41
CA TYR A 204 -14.73 1.92 -9.65
C TYR A 204 -15.88 2.22 -10.61
N VAL A 205 -16.94 1.42 -10.54
CA VAL A 205 -18.06 1.51 -11.48
C VAL A 205 -19.15 2.40 -10.92
N VAL A 206 -19.50 3.44 -11.68
CA VAL A 206 -20.71 4.25 -11.51
C VAL A 206 -21.59 4.12 -12.74
N ALA A 207 -22.90 4.24 -12.54
CA ALA A 207 -23.85 4.09 -13.64
C ALA A 207 -23.72 5.27 -14.63
N PHE A 208 -23.50 4.97 -15.92
CA PHE A 208 -23.27 5.99 -16.96
C PHE A 208 -24.10 5.77 -18.22
N ASN A 209 -24.47 4.51 -18.53
CA ASN A 209 -25.24 4.12 -19.72
C ASN A 209 -24.65 4.58 -21.06
N GLN A 210 -23.34 4.83 -21.11
CA GLN A 210 -22.56 5.11 -22.31
C GLN A 210 -21.23 4.34 -22.22
N SER A 211 -20.51 4.29 -23.33
CA SER A 211 -19.21 3.63 -23.41
C SER A 211 -18.18 4.39 -22.56
N GLN A 212 -17.35 3.65 -21.80
CA GLN A 212 -16.26 4.21 -21.00
C GLN A 212 -15.06 3.26 -21.00
N THR A 213 -13.86 3.78 -21.30
CA THR A 213 -12.65 2.99 -21.52
C THR A 213 -11.83 2.84 -20.24
N ILE A 214 -11.39 1.63 -19.95
CA ILE A 214 -10.47 1.36 -18.84
C ILE A 214 -9.03 1.58 -19.31
N ILE A 215 -8.65 0.89 -20.39
CA ILE A 215 -7.36 1.03 -21.06
C ILE A 215 -7.49 0.63 -22.53
N SER A 216 -6.75 1.30 -23.41
CA SER A 216 -6.78 1.03 -24.85
C SER A 216 -5.45 1.29 -25.53
N LYS A 217 -5.20 0.56 -26.62
CA LYS A 217 -4.24 0.93 -27.68
C LYS A 217 -5.06 1.18 -28.94
N TRP A 218 -5.59 2.39 -29.04
CA TRP A 218 -6.72 2.68 -29.90
C TRP A 218 -6.80 4.14 -30.34
N ASP A 219 -6.65 4.35 -31.65
CA ASP A 219 -6.84 5.62 -32.32
C ASP A 219 -7.77 5.50 -33.54
N GLU A 220 -8.93 6.14 -33.45
CA GLU A 220 -9.93 6.19 -34.52
C GLU A 220 -9.84 7.40 -35.43
N THR A 221 -8.82 8.24 -35.28
CA THR A 221 -8.66 9.49 -36.03
C THR A 221 -8.90 9.26 -37.52
N THR A 222 -9.89 9.96 -38.07
CA THR A 222 -10.32 9.74 -39.44
C THR A 222 -9.18 10.01 -40.42
N GLY A 223 -8.75 8.97 -41.14
CA GLY A 223 -7.65 9.05 -42.11
C GLY A 223 -6.27 8.74 -41.54
N SER A 224 -6.18 8.40 -40.26
CA SER A 224 -4.94 7.97 -39.59
C SER A 224 -5.25 6.91 -38.51
N GLN A 225 -6.22 6.05 -38.76
CA GLN A 225 -6.65 5.04 -37.80
C GLN A 225 -5.52 4.06 -37.45
N ALA A 226 -5.43 3.72 -36.17
CA ALA A 226 -4.46 2.80 -35.59
C ALA A 226 -5.12 2.13 -34.38
N ARG A 227 -5.76 0.98 -34.56
CA ARG A 227 -6.46 0.27 -33.48
C ARG A 227 -5.94 -1.15 -33.35
N GLU A 228 -5.70 -1.55 -32.10
CA GLU A 228 -5.30 -2.91 -31.77
C GLU A 228 -6.26 -3.53 -30.77
N TRP A 229 -6.30 -3.01 -29.54
CA TRP A 229 -7.11 -3.59 -28.49
C TRP A 229 -7.72 -2.53 -27.58
N ARG A 230 -8.84 -2.90 -26.96
CA ARG A 230 -9.56 -2.04 -26.04
C ARG A 230 -10.30 -2.86 -24.99
N ILE A 231 -10.16 -2.47 -23.73
CA ILE A 231 -10.97 -2.96 -22.62
C ILE A 231 -11.80 -1.80 -22.05
N PHE A 232 -13.11 -2.00 -22.02
CA PHE A 232 -14.07 -0.93 -21.75
C PHE A 232 -15.39 -1.47 -21.22
N LEU A 233 -16.21 -0.61 -20.61
CA LEU A 233 -17.63 -0.89 -20.42
C LEU A 233 -18.41 -0.36 -21.61
N ASN A 234 -19.31 -1.19 -22.16
CA ASN A 234 -20.23 -0.73 -23.20
C ASN A 234 -21.37 0.13 -22.58
N SER A 235 -22.29 0.64 -23.42
CA SER A 235 -23.44 1.43 -22.95
C SER A 235 -24.44 0.66 -22.08
N GLN A 236 -24.28 -0.65 -21.95
CA GLN A 236 -25.04 -1.52 -21.05
C GLN A 236 -24.24 -1.91 -19.81
N GLU A 237 -23.10 -1.26 -19.56
CA GLU A 237 -22.22 -1.48 -18.40
C GLU A 237 -21.61 -2.88 -18.34
N GLN A 238 -21.52 -3.57 -19.48
CA GLN A 238 -20.87 -4.87 -19.60
C GLN A 238 -19.38 -4.70 -19.93
N LEU A 239 -18.51 -5.42 -19.23
CA LEU A 239 -17.07 -5.44 -19.53
C LEU A 239 -16.87 -6.08 -20.88
N ARG A 240 -16.16 -5.38 -21.77
CA ARG A 240 -15.85 -5.85 -23.12
C ARG A 240 -14.34 -5.80 -23.35
N PHE A 241 -13.81 -6.91 -23.87
CA PHE A 241 -12.45 -6.99 -24.39
C PHE A 241 -12.52 -7.24 -25.88
N LEU A 242 -11.96 -6.30 -26.64
CA LEU A 242 -12.03 -6.23 -28.09
C LEU A 242 -10.62 -6.20 -28.68
N LEU A 243 -10.45 -6.95 -29.76
CA LEU A 243 -9.25 -7.02 -30.60
C LEU A 243 -9.63 -6.56 -32.02
N TYR A 244 -8.79 -5.75 -32.64
CA TYR A 244 -9.04 -5.10 -33.92
C TYR A 244 -7.95 -5.46 -34.93
N ASP A 245 -8.39 -5.81 -36.13
CA ASP A 245 -7.55 -6.03 -37.29
C ASP A 245 -7.68 -4.78 -38.16
N GLU A 246 -6.65 -3.93 -38.12
CA GLU A 246 -6.68 -2.63 -38.78
C GLU A 246 -6.68 -2.77 -40.31
N SER A 247 -5.84 -3.66 -40.86
CA SER A 247 -5.77 -3.91 -42.30
C SER A 247 -7.06 -4.48 -42.90
N ALA A 248 -7.74 -5.40 -42.21
CA ALA A 248 -9.04 -5.92 -42.64
C ALA A 248 -10.22 -5.05 -42.17
N ASN A 249 -9.96 -4.01 -41.37
CA ASN A 249 -10.92 -3.08 -40.77
C ASN A 249 -12.10 -3.82 -40.10
N THR A 250 -11.77 -4.72 -39.20
CA THR A 250 -12.71 -5.64 -38.57
C THR A 250 -12.28 -5.99 -37.15
N PHE A 251 -13.15 -6.60 -36.35
CA PHE A 251 -12.82 -6.92 -34.96
C PHE A 251 -13.42 -8.24 -34.49
N VAL A 252 -12.89 -8.72 -33.38
CA VAL A 252 -13.48 -9.74 -32.53
C VAL A 252 -13.55 -9.24 -31.10
N SER A 253 -14.53 -9.71 -30.34
CA SER A 253 -14.66 -9.34 -28.94
C SER A 253 -15.51 -10.33 -28.16
N ARG A 254 -15.31 -10.30 -26.85
CA ARG A 254 -16.19 -10.90 -25.85
C ARG A 254 -16.61 -9.85 -24.86
N PHE A 255 -17.83 -9.96 -24.35
CA PHE A 255 -18.32 -9.10 -23.29
C PHE A 255 -19.16 -9.90 -22.30
N THR A 256 -19.20 -9.43 -21.06
CA THR A 256 -19.94 -10.11 -19.98
C THR A 256 -21.43 -10.10 -20.25
N ASP A 257 -22.12 -11.20 -19.92
CA ASP A 257 -23.57 -11.28 -20.12
C ASP A 257 -24.34 -10.33 -19.19
N SER A 258 -23.79 -10.06 -18.01
CA SER A 258 -24.33 -9.13 -17.02
C SER A 258 -23.47 -7.86 -16.89
N PRO A 259 -24.08 -6.71 -16.55
CA PRO A 259 -23.32 -5.50 -16.22
C PRO A 259 -22.48 -5.71 -14.96
N LEU A 260 -21.41 -4.92 -14.79
CA LEU A 260 -20.69 -4.89 -13.52
C LEU A 260 -21.53 -4.23 -12.43
N SER A 261 -21.34 -4.67 -11.19
CA SER A 261 -21.91 -4.01 -10.02
C SER A 261 -21.27 -2.66 -9.77
N ALA A 262 -22.03 -1.69 -9.24
CA ALA A 262 -21.48 -0.42 -8.80
C ALA A 262 -20.43 -0.60 -7.68
N GLY A 263 -19.46 0.31 -7.63
CA GLY A 263 -18.33 0.27 -6.69
C GLY A 263 -17.08 -0.39 -7.28
N TRP A 264 -16.12 -0.73 -6.41
CA TRP A 264 -14.87 -1.37 -6.81
C TRP A 264 -15.10 -2.78 -7.34
N ASN A 265 -14.56 -3.05 -8.53
CA ASN A 265 -14.48 -4.38 -9.13
C ASN A 265 -13.05 -4.64 -9.55
N PHE A 266 -12.55 -5.84 -9.28
CA PHE A 266 -11.31 -6.33 -9.86
C PHE A 266 -11.62 -7.04 -11.17
N ILE A 267 -11.04 -6.61 -12.28
CA ILE A 267 -11.28 -7.20 -13.60
C ILE A 267 -9.98 -7.77 -14.16
N VAL A 268 -10.11 -8.89 -14.87
CA VAL A 268 -9.01 -9.48 -15.65
C VAL A 268 -9.56 -9.91 -17.00
N GLY A 269 -8.93 -9.46 -18.08
CA GLY A 269 -9.14 -9.97 -19.43
C GLY A 269 -7.91 -10.74 -19.88
N THR A 270 -8.08 -11.95 -20.39
CA THR A 270 -6.97 -12.77 -20.92
C THR A 270 -7.23 -13.11 -22.37
N TYR A 271 -6.19 -13.12 -23.19
CA TYR A 271 -6.21 -13.61 -24.57
C TYR A 271 -5.06 -14.59 -24.79
N ASP A 272 -5.30 -15.67 -25.51
CA ASP A 272 -4.34 -16.76 -25.68
C ASP A 272 -3.46 -16.66 -26.94
N GLY A 273 -3.52 -15.52 -27.64
CA GLY A 273 -2.69 -15.25 -28.82
C GLY A 273 -3.24 -15.81 -30.14
N ARG A 274 -4.42 -16.47 -30.15
CA ARG A 274 -4.93 -17.12 -31.38
C ARG A 274 -5.54 -16.12 -32.39
N GLY A 275 -5.09 -16.15 -33.64
CA GLY A 275 -5.71 -15.41 -34.73
C GLY A 275 -6.94 -16.07 -35.36
N GLY A 276 -7.40 -15.46 -36.46
CA GLY A 276 -8.46 -15.91 -37.35
C GLY A 276 -9.88 -15.65 -36.86
N GLU A 277 -10.85 -16.13 -37.63
CA GLU A 277 -12.28 -15.89 -37.44
C GLU A 277 -12.80 -16.29 -36.03
N ASN A 278 -12.07 -17.18 -35.34
CA ASN A 278 -12.39 -17.70 -34.01
C ASN A 278 -11.51 -17.13 -32.89
N ALA A 279 -10.79 -16.04 -33.12
CA ALA A 279 -9.96 -15.37 -32.11
C ALA A 279 -10.73 -15.01 -30.83
N TYR A 280 -12.03 -14.74 -30.92
CA TYR A 280 -12.91 -14.52 -29.76
C TYR A 280 -12.97 -15.71 -28.78
N GLU A 281 -12.62 -16.93 -29.20
CA GLU A 281 -12.56 -18.09 -28.31
C GLU A 281 -11.35 -18.06 -27.37
N GLY A 282 -10.31 -17.31 -27.72
CA GLY A 282 -9.13 -17.09 -26.89
C GLY A 282 -9.36 -16.08 -25.76
N ILE A 283 -10.45 -15.31 -25.84
CA ILE A 283 -10.75 -14.24 -24.88
C ILE A 283 -11.57 -14.79 -23.70
N ASN A 284 -11.04 -14.60 -22.48
CA ASN A 284 -11.75 -14.87 -21.23
C ASN A 284 -11.78 -13.62 -20.34
N LEU A 285 -12.88 -13.47 -19.59
CA LEU A 285 -13.08 -12.38 -18.64
C LEU A 285 -13.31 -12.93 -17.24
N TYR A 286 -12.73 -12.25 -16.26
CA TYR A 286 -12.89 -12.53 -14.84
C TYR A 286 -13.29 -11.24 -14.14
N VAL A 287 -14.24 -11.34 -13.21
CA VAL A 287 -14.67 -10.23 -12.35
C VAL A 287 -14.61 -10.72 -10.90
N ASN A 288 -13.92 -9.97 -10.04
CA ASN A 288 -13.67 -10.29 -8.65
C ASN A 288 -13.12 -11.71 -8.46
N SER A 289 -12.11 -12.05 -9.28
CA SER A 289 -11.42 -13.35 -9.30
C SER A 289 -12.27 -14.56 -9.71
N ILE A 290 -13.43 -14.31 -10.34
CA ILE A 290 -14.35 -15.36 -10.82
C ILE A 290 -14.52 -15.23 -12.33
N ALA A 291 -14.38 -16.35 -13.05
CA ALA A 291 -14.69 -16.40 -14.49
C ALA A 291 -16.19 -16.16 -14.71
N VAL A 292 -16.53 -15.31 -15.67
CA VAL A 292 -17.93 -14.92 -15.93
C VAL A 292 -18.43 -15.44 -17.27
N ASP A 293 -19.75 -15.60 -17.37
CA ASP A 293 -20.41 -15.91 -18.64
C ASP A 293 -20.31 -14.72 -19.61
N MET A 294 -20.11 -15.04 -20.89
CA MET A 294 -19.80 -14.05 -21.92
C MET A 294 -20.51 -14.33 -23.24
N THR A 295 -20.84 -13.25 -23.92
CA THR A 295 -21.34 -13.23 -25.29
C THR A 295 -20.24 -12.80 -26.25
N ARG A 296 -20.21 -13.40 -27.45
CA ARG A 296 -19.28 -13.05 -28.53
C ARG A 296 -19.86 -12.00 -29.47
N HIS A 297 -19.00 -11.15 -30.01
CA HIS A 297 -19.30 -10.29 -31.16
C HIS A 297 -18.08 -10.22 -32.06
N PHE A 298 -18.22 -10.74 -33.27
CA PHE A 298 -17.09 -11.08 -34.14
C PHE A 298 -17.43 -10.93 -35.62
N SER A 299 -16.38 -10.91 -36.43
CA SER A 299 -16.47 -10.95 -37.89
C SER A 299 -15.69 -12.16 -38.43
N LEU A 300 -16.20 -12.75 -39.52
CA LEU A 300 -15.55 -13.84 -40.24
C LEU A 300 -14.36 -13.39 -41.08
N THR A 301 -14.02 -12.09 -41.07
CA THR A 301 -12.86 -11.57 -41.83
C THR A 301 -11.69 -11.18 -40.93
N TYR A 302 -11.83 -11.32 -39.61
CA TYR A 302 -10.73 -11.04 -38.69
C TYR A 302 -9.60 -12.06 -38.87
N VAL A 303 -8.37 -11.57 -38.98
CA VAL A 303 -7.16 -12.38 -39.03
C VAL A 303 -6.35 -12.16 -37.76
N ALA A 304 -5.87 -10.94 -37.50
CA ALA A 304 -5.02 -10.68 -36.35
C ALA A 304 -5.01 -9.20 -35.99
N MET A 305 -4.62 -8.88 -34.75
CA MET A 305 -4.14 -7.53 -34.44
C MET A 305 -2.76 -7.34 -35.09
N GLU A 306 -2.43 -6.10 -35.40
CA GLU A 306 -1.18 -5.72 -36.07
C GLU A 306 -0.48 -4.65 -35.26
N ASN A 307 0.85 -4.55 -35.34
CA ASN A 307 1.56 -3.43 -34.72
C ASN A 307 1.17 -2.09 -35.36
N THR A 308 0.52 -1.22 -34.60
CA THR A 308 0.11 0.13 -34.98
C THR A 308 0.78 1.17 -34.08
N ASN A 309 0.78 2.42 -34.55
CA ASN A 309 1.45 3.52 -33.85
C ASN A 309 0.58 4.20 -32.76
N ALA A 310 -0.47 3.53 -32.28
CA ALA A 310 -1.34 4.09 -31.25
C ALA A 310 -0.66 4.03 -29.88
N ASN A 311 -0.74 5.14 -29.14
CA ASN A 311 -0.34 5.17 -27.74
C ASN A 311 -1.26 4.29 -26.90
N VAL A 312 -0.76 3.82 -25.76
CA VAL A 312 -1.60 3.21 -24.73
C VAL A 312 -2.23 4.32 -23.90
N ILE A 313 -3.55 4.32 -23.77
CA ILE A 313 -4.31 5.33 -23.02
C ILE A 313 -5.12 4.64 -21.93
N ILE A 314 -4.88 5.07 -20.69
CA ILE A 314 -5.61 4.67 -19.49
C ILE A 314 -6.73 5.67 -19.26
N GLY A 315 -7.95 5.19 -19.10
CA GLY A 315 -9.13 5.99 -18.84
C GLY A 315 -9.79 6.63 -20.07
N ALA A 316 -9.28 6.41 -21.29
CA ALA A 316 -9.86 6.95 -22.53
C ALA A 316 -9.39 6.17 -23.77
N HIS A 317 -9.89 6.55 -24.94
CA HIS A 317 -9.36 6.20 -26.27
C HIS A 317 -9.34 7.44 -27.17
N VAL A 318 -8.58 7.44 -28.27
CA VAL A 318 -8.67 8.52 -29.27
C VAL A 318 -9.82 8.25 -30.23
N ASN A 319 -10.73 9.23 -30.34
CA ASN A 319 -11.93 9.15 -31.17
C ASN A 319 -11.67 9.59 -32.62
N THR A 320 -12.70 9.49 -33.45
CA THR A 320 -12.67 9.86 -34.88
C THR A 320 -12.17 11.27 -35.21
N SER A 321 -12.21 12.20 -34.26
CA SER A 321 -11.74 13.59 -34.40
C SER A 321 -10.31 13.80 -33.89
N GLY A 322 -9.62 12.75 -33.43
CA GLY A 322 -8.27 12.83 -32.88
C GLY A 322 -8.19 13.41 -31.47
N ASN A 323 -9.29 13.36 -30.72
CA ASN A 323 -9.32 13.75 -29.31
C ASN A 323 -9.62 12.53 -28.44
N GLU A 324 -9.20 12.57 -27.19
CA GLU A 324 -9.58 11.58 -26.19
C GLU A 324 -11.10 11.62 -25.93
N GLY A 325 -11.70 10.44 -25.78
CA GLY A 325 -13.14 10.27 -25.56
C GLY A 325 -13.48 8.92 -24.90
N ASP A 326 -14.77 8.71 -24.63
CA ASP A 326 -15.29 7.65 -23.76
C ASP A 326 -14.49 7.56 -22.46
N PHE A 327 -14.37 8.70 -21.78
CA PHE A 327 -13.63 8.81 -20.53
C PHE A 327 -14.21 7.86 -19.47
N TRP A 328 -13.33 7.24 -18.68
CA TRP A 328 -13.72 6.55 -17.48
C TRP A 328 -14.33 7.54 -16.48
N GLN A 329 -15.45 7.17 -15.86
CA GLN A 329 -16.27 8.13 -15.13
C GLN A 329 -15.84 8.37 -13.68
N ASP A 330 -14.98 7.52 -13.12
CA ASP A 330 -14.63 7.58 -11.70
C ASP A 330 -13.18 7.07 -11.50
N LYS A 331 -12.88 6.35 -10.42
CA LYS A 331 -11.54 5.89 -10.06
C LYS A 331 -11.07 4.68 -10.86
N LEU A 332 -9.80 4.71 -11.24
CA LEU A 332 -9.02 3.58 -11.73
C LEU A 332 -7.82 3.36 -10.81
N ASP A 333 -7.47 2.09 -10.59
CA ASP A 333 -6.40 1.70 -9.68
C ASP A 333 -5.71 0.42 -10.19
N ASN A 334 -4.40 0.29 -9.95
CA ASN A 334 -3.58 -0.90 -10.23
C ASN A 334 -3.88 -1.56 -11.59
N ILE A 335 -3.50 -0.90 -12.69
CA ILE A 335 -3.64 -1.42 -14.05
C ILE A 335 -2.32 -2.01 -14.51
N ALA A 336 -2.33 -3.28 -14.91
CA ALA A 336 -1.16 -3.96 -15.46
C ALA A 336 -1.50 -4.72 -16.75
N VAL A 337 -0.49 -4.82 -17.60
CA VAL A 337 -0.46 -5.62 -18.85
C VAL A 337 0.64 -6.67 -18.72
#